data_AF-F0GIW2-F1
#
_entry.id   AF-F0GIW2-F1
#
_cell.length_a   1.000
_cell.length_b   1.000
_cell.length_c   1.000
_cell.angle_alpha   90.00
_cell.angle_beta   90.00
_cell.angle_gamma   90.00
#
_symmetry.space_group_name_H-M   'P 1'
#
loop_
_entity.id
_entity.type
_entity.pdbx_description
1 polymer ?
#
loop_
_entity_poly.entity_id
_entity_poly.type
_entity_poly.pdbx_seq_one_letter_code
_entity_poly.pdbx_strand_id
1 'polypeptide(L)'
;MKKLPFQANLEHLKKQAKELLRLYRHRDASAIARFIEHLPAAAHRSPDEVVALDLRLHDAQSCVAREYGFASWADLGAFVEAHAIARHERSRLVRRWLGLAYGGDVTGSFDAARPRVAAQLLNEHPELVADDPYVACAAGDLDVVKQAVTADPAWIGRAGGMLKLPPLVAVTHSRLAQIPAFAAGLRACARYLLDAGADPNQRIGNRFPPASLAAPDESQPLSALYGAAGVNRDPVLTDILLSAGADPDDGESLYHSLENPACTRMLLARGARIDGTNALRRALDMPDATALELLLAHGADPDEPAGEGPTKVWGAPLLRAIALRRSARHVAALLAAGANPRVRTAAGVGAYRLAMQTGLLEVADLLRAAGAEEPLDPEDQFVAACARGGGRGSRIRRS
;
A
#
# COMPACT_ATOMS: atom_id res chain seq x y z
N MET A 1 0.78 21.59 38.99
CA MET A 1 0.18 22.05 37.72
C MET A 1 -0.25 20.86 36.90
N LYS A 2 -1.47 20.90 36.34
CA LYS A 2 -1.98 19.86 35.43
C LYS A 2 -1.45 20.08 34.02
N LYS A 3 -1.24 19.00 33.27
CA LYS A 3 -1.00 19.09 31.81
C LYS A 3 -2.33 19.15 31.07
N LEU A 4 -2.43 20.04 30.10
CA LEU A 4 -3.57 20.08 29.19
C LEU A 4 -3.62 18.79 28.36
N PRO A 5 -4.82 18.22 28.11
CA PRO A 5 -4.98 17.11 27.17
C PRO A 5 -4.53 17.53 25.77
N PHE A 6 -3.97 16.59 24.99
CA PHE A 6 -3.53 16.84 23.61
C PHE A 6 -4.65 17.36 22.69
N GLN A 7 -5.91 17.01 22.97
CA GLN A 7 -7.10 17.47 22.24
C GLN A 7 -7.93 18.46 23.06
N ALA A 8 -7.28 19.31 23.87
CA ALA A 8 -7.96 20.31 24.67
C ALA A 8 -8.93 21.14 23.81
N ASN A 9 -10.16 21.29 24.31
CA ASN A 9 -11.22 22.05 23.67
C ASN A 9 -11.80 23.02 24.69
N LEU A 10 -11.90 24.29 24.32
CA LEU A 10 -12.36 25.35 25.21
C LEU A 10 -13.79 25.12 25.73
N GLU A 11 -14.67 24.52 24.94
CA GLU A 11 -16.03 24.16 25.37
C GLU A 11 -16.04 23.04 26.40
N HIS A 12 -15.12 22.07 26.31
CA HIS A 12 -14.97 21.03 27.32
C HIS A 12 -14.44 21.63 28.64
N LEU A 13 -13.43 22.51 28.56
CA LEU A 13 -12.90 23.22 29.72
C LEU A 13 -13.96 24.13 30.37
N LYS A 14 -14.85 24.73 29.56
CA LYS A 14 -15.97 25.53 30.06
C LYS A 14 -16.99 24.68 30.82
N LYS A 15 -17.22 23.44 30.38
CA LYS A 15 -18.03 22.46 31.14
C LYS A 15 -17.37 22.10 32.47
N GLN A 16 -16.04 21.90 32.49
CA GLN A 16 -15.30 21.66 33.73
C GLN A 16 -15.43 22.84 34.72
N ALA A 17 -15.34 24.09 34.25
CA ALA A 17 -15.54 25.26 35.10
C ALA A 17 -16.97 25.36 35.66
N LYS A 18 -17.99 25.05 34.85
CA LYS A 18 -19.39 24.99 35.31
C LYS A 18 -19.59 23.92 36.37
N GLU A 19 -18.98 22.75 36.20
CA GLU A 19 -19.07 21.66 37.16
C GLU A 19 -18.36 22.00 38.48
N LEU A 20 -17.17 22.61 38.41
CA LEU A 20 -16.46 23.12 39.59
C LEU A 20 -17.31 24.13 40.36
N LEU A 21 -17.96 25.07 39.67
CA LEU A 21 -18.86 26.04 40.30
C LEU A 21 -20.08 25.35 40.95
N ARG A 22 -20.64 24.33 40.30
CA ARG A 22 -21.76 23.56 40.85
C ARG A 22 -21.36 22.86 42.15
N LEU A 23 -20.21 22.19 42.17
CA LEU A 23 -19.68 21.53 43.36
C LEU A 23 -19.40 22.53 44.49
N TYR A 24 -18.83 23.69 44.18
CA TYR A 24 -18.63 24.76 45.15
C TYR A 24 -19.94 25.24 45.79
N ARG A 25 -21.01 25.41 45.00
CA ARG A 25 -22.34 25.77 45.53
C ARG A 25 -22.95 24.72 46.46
N HIS A 26 -22.58 23.45 46.28
CA HIS A 26 -22.96 22.36 47.18
C HIS A 26 -22.02 22.22 48.39
N ARG A 27 -21.09 23.16 48.58
CA ARG A 27 -20.08 23.15 49.65
C ARG A 27 -19.19 21.91 49.62
N ASP A 28 -18.93 21.40 48.43
CA ASP A 28 -18.00 20.29 48.25
C ASP A 28 -16.58 20.71 48.68
N ALA A 29 -16.01 19.96 49.62
CA ALA A 29 -14.71 20.29 50.21
C ALA A 29 -13.58 20.27 49.17
N SER A 30 -13.65 19.38 48.16
CA SER A 30 -12.63 19.28 47.12
C SER A 30 -12.67 20.47 46.16
N ALA A 31 -13.87 20.96 45.81
CA ALA A 31 -14.03 22.15 45.00
C ALA A 31 -13.53 23.41 45.72
N ILE A 32 -13.84 23.56 47.01
CA ILE A 32 -13.36 24.68 47.83
C ILE A 32 -11.83 24.66 47.94
N ALA A 33 -11.24 23.49 48.19
CA ALA A 33 -9.78 23.34 48.23
C ALA A 33 -9.11 23.76 46.92
N ARG A 34 -9.67 23.37 45.76
CA ARG A 34 -9.16 23.80 44.45
C ARG A 34 -9.19 25.33 44.29
N PHE A 35 -10.25 25.99 44.75
CA PHE A 35 -10.33 27.45 44.73
C PHE A 35 -9.26 28.09 45.63
N ILE A 36 -9.08 27.61 46.87
CA ILE A 36 -8.04 28.11 47.78
C ILE A 36 -6.65 27.98 47.15
N GLU A 37 -6.39 26.83 46.50
CA GLU A 37 -5.09 26.53 45.91
C GLU A 37 -4.79 27.38 44.66
N HIS A 38 -5.78 27.59 43.79
CA HIS A 38 -5.53 28.11 42.46
C HIS A 38 -6.16 29.48 42.16
N LEU A 39 -7.12 29.97 42.95
CA LEU A 39 -7.75 31.28 42.73
C LEU A 39 -7.13 32.34 43.67
N PRO A 40 -6.51 33.42 43.15
CA PRO A 40 -5.91 34.46 43.99
C PRO A 40 -6.90 35.12 44.96
N ALA A 41 -8.16 35.27 44.54
CA ALA A 41 -9.23 35.83 45.36
C ALA A 41 -9.65 34.91 46.53
N ALA A 42 -9.25 33.65 46.54
CA ALA A 42 -9.51 32.68 47.61
C ALA A 42 -8.23 32.26 48.36
N ALA A 43 -7.05 32.71 47.92
CA ALA A 43 -5.78 32.40 48.56
C ALA A 43 -5.76 32.87 50.02
N HIS A 44 -5.13 32.06 50.89
CA HIS A 44 -4.96 32.30 52.33
C HIS A 44 -6.26 32.49 53.13
N ARG A 45 -7.41 32.10 52.58
CA ARG A 45 -8.71 32.11 53.28
C ARG A 45 -9.06 30.71 53.78
N SER A 46 -9.82 30.66 54.86
CA SER A 46 -10.46 29.45 55.35
C SER A 46 -11.59 28.99 54.42
N PRO A 47 -11.99 27.71 54.46
CA PRO A 47 -13.11 27.21 53.65
C PRO A 47 -14.41 28.03 53.82
N ASP A 48 -14.74 28.45 55.03
CA ASP A 48 -15.95 29.23 55.31
C ASP A 48 -15.87 30.65 54.72
N GLU A 49 -14.70 31.29 54.78
CA GLU A 49 -14.48 32.59 54.14
C GLU A 49 -14.54 32.51 52.62
N VAL A 50 -14.07 31.41 52.01
CA VAL A 50 -14.17 31.20 50.57
C VAL A 50 -15.61 30.99 50.14
N VAL A 51 -16.42 30.24 50.91
CA VAL A 51 -17.86 30.09 50.66
C VAL A 51 -18.59 31.45 50.70
N ALA A 52 -18.15 32.36 51.58
CA ALA A 52 -18.72 33.70 51.69
C ALA A 52 -18.39 34.64 50.52
N LEU A 53 -17.43 34.30 49.65
CA LEU A 53 -17.08 35.10 48.47
C LEU A 53 -18.14 35.06 47.35
N ASP A 54 -19.10 34.13 47.42
CA ASP A 54 -20.16 33.94 46.41
C ASP A 54 -19.61 33.85 44.97
N LEU A 55 -18.56 33.03 44.81
CA LEU A 55 -17.82 32.87 43.54
C LEU A 55 -18.75 32.61 42.35
N ARG A 56 -18.38 33.19 41.20
CA ARG A 56 -19.12 33.13 39.94
C ARG A 56 -18.39 32.27 38.91
N LEU A 57 -18.99 32.15 37.72
CA LEU A 57 -18.40 31.35 36.64
C LEU A 57 -17.03 31.86 36.21
N HIS A 58 -16.80 33.18 36.21
CA HIS A 58 -15.50 33.73 35.86
C HIS A 58 -14.41 33.35 36.88
N ASP A 59 -14.75 33.22 38.16
CA ASP A 59 -13.83 32.70 39.19
C ASP A 59 -13.50 31.22 38.96
N ALA A 60 -14.52 30.41 38.64
CA ALA A 60 -14.31 29.00 38.31
C ALA A 60 -13.45 28.83 37.04
N GLN A 61 -13.66 29.65 36.02
CA GLN A 61 -12.82 29.70 34.83
C GLN A 61 -11.38 30.13 35.15
N SER A 62 -11.22 31.14 36.00
CA SER A 62 -9.94 31.66 36.49
C SER A 62 -9.15 30.62 37.30
N CYS A 63 -9.84 29.82 38.11
CA CYS A 63 -9.30 28.68 38.85
C CYS A 63 -8.83 27.58 37.88
N VAL A 64 -9.68 27.16 36.93
CA VAL A 64 -9.34 26.14 35.92
C VAL A 64 -8.15 26.59 35.06
N ALA A 65 -8.09 27.85 34.64
CA ALA A 65 -6.95 28.38 33.89
C ALA A 65 -5.63 28.23 34.66
N ARG A 66 -5.62 28.59 35.95
CA ARG A 66 -4.43 28.50 36.80
C ARG A 66 -4.05 27.07 37.15
N GLU A 67 -5.00 26.14 37.23
CA GLU A 67 -4.70 24.71 37.36
C GLU A 67 -3.80 24.19 36.23
N TYR A 68 -4.01 24.72 35.01
CA TYR A 68 -3.21 24.43 33.83
C TYR A 68 -2.04 25.39 33.60
N GLY A 69 -1.81 26.36 34.50
CA GLY A 69 -0.67 27.29 34.44
C GLY A 69 -0.92 28.62 33.75
N PHE A 70 -2.15 28.94 33.37
CA PHE A 70 -2.48 30.18 32.67
C PHE A 70 -2.95 31.25 33.65
N ALA A 71 -2.49 32.48 33.47
CA ALA A 71 -2.84 33.61 34.34
C ALA A 71 -4.32 34.02 34.22
N SER A 72 -4.97 33.70 33.11
CA SER A 72 -6.39 34.01 32.88
C SER A 72 -7.07 32.97 31.98
N TRP A 73 -8.40 32.97 31.99
CA TRP A 73 -9.21 32.20 31.06
C TRP A 73 -8.97 32.63 29.60
N ALA A 74 -8.70 33.91 29.36
CA ALA A 74 -8.39 34.43 28.04
C ALA A 74 -7.05 33.85 27.52
N ASP A 75 -6.02 33.78 28.36
CA ASP A 75 -4.72 33.19 27.99
C ASP A 75 -4.84 31.69 27.70
N LEU A 76 -5.60 30.96 28.52
CA LEU A 76 -5.92 29.55 28.27
C LEU A 76 -6.68 29.40 26.94
N GLY A 77 -7.67 30.26 26.68
CA GLY A 77 -8.43 30.27 25.44
C GLY A 77 -7.57 30.49 24.21
N ALA A 78 -6.73 31.53 24.22
CA ALA A 78 -5.80 31.85 23.15
C ALA A 78 -4.79 30.71 22.90
N PHE A 79 -4.28 30.09 23.97
CA PHE A 79 -3.39 28.93 23.84
C PHE A 79 -4.09 27.73 23.19
N VAL A 80 -5.31 27.39 23.62
CA VAL A 80 -6.09 26.27 23.06
C VAL A 80 -6.40 26.51 21.58
N GLU A 81 -6.76 27.75 21.21
CA GLU A 81 -7.01 28.12 19.82
C GLU A 81 -5.75 27.99 18.95
N ALA A 82 -4.62 28.57 19.40
CA ALA A 82 -3.35 28.48 18.68
C ALA A 82 -2.89 27.02 18.50
N HIS A 83 -3.03 26.19 19.54
CA HIS A 83 -2.75 24.75 19.45
C HIS A 83 -3.67 24.02 18.47
N ALA A 84 -4.96 24.38 18.43
CA ALA A 84 -5.90 23.78 17.49
C ALA A 84 -5.55 24.10 16.03
N ILE A 85 -5.13 25.34 15.74
CA ILE A 85 -4.66 25.77 14.41
C ILE A 85 -3.41 24.99 14.00
N ALA A 86 -2.37 25.00 14.84
CA ALA A 86 -1.11 24.30 14.55
C ALA A 86 -1.33 22.79 14.32
N ARG A 87 -2.20 22.16 15.12
CA ARG A 87 -2.56 20.75 14.96
C ARG A 87 -3.32 20.49 13.65
N HIS A 88 -4.19 21.42 13.24
CA HIS A 88 -4.92 21.31 11.97
C HIS A 88 -3.97 21.41 10.77
N GLU A 89 -3.03 22.36 10.79
CA GLU A 89 -2.00 22.51 9.77
C GLU A 89 -1.12 21.26 9.67
N ARG A 90 -0.64 20.76 10.82
CA ARG A 90 0.12 19.50 10.86
C ARG A 90 -0.67 18.33 10.30
N SER A 91 -1.94 18.18 10.67
CA SER A 91 -2.79 17.10 10.16
C SER A 91 -2.98 17.17 8.64
N ARG A 92 -3.09 18.39 8.08
CA ARG A 92 -3.14 18.61 6.63
C ARG A 92 -1.83 18.24 5.96
N LEU A 93 -0.70 18.61 6.57
CA LEU A 93 0.63 18.28 6.06
C LEU A 93 0.87 16.76 6.07
N VAL A 94 0.57 16.07 7.18
CA VAL A 94 0.64 14.61 7.28
C VAL A 94 -0.23 13.94 6.21
N ARG A 95 -1.50 14.37 6.04
CA ARG A 95 -2.38 13.83 5.00
C ARG A 95 -1.77 14.00 3.61
N ARG A 96 -1.23 15.18 3.31
CA ARG A 96 -0.61 15.47 2.02
C ARG A 96 0.63 14.60 1.80
N TRP A 97 1.49 14.47 2.82
CA TRP A 97 2.69 13.65 2.76
C TRP A 97 2.36 12.17 2.54
N LEU A 98 1.37 11.63 3.27
CA LEU A 98 0.89 10.25 3.08
C LEU A 98 0.34 10.03 1.66
N GLY A 99 -0.37 11.01 1.10
CA GLY A 99 -0.83 10.97 -0.31
C GLY A 99 0.31 10.97 -1.34
N LEU A 100 1.51 11.40 -0.96
CA LEU A 100 2.71 11.33 -1.80
C LEU A 100 3.50 10.03 -1.55
N ALA A 101 3.44 9.47 -0.35
CA ALA A 101 4.17 8.27 0.03
C ALA A 101 3.47 6.96 -0.42
N TYR A 102 2.14 6.95 -0.52
CA TYR A 102 1.35 5.78 -0.87
C TYR A 102 0.58 5.94 -2.18
N GLY A 103 0.21 4.80 -2.80
CA GLY A 103 -0.61 4.76 -4.00
C GLY A 103 -2.11 4.90 -3.72
N GLY A 104 -2.89 5.15 -4.77
CA GLY A 104 -4.35 5.29 -4.73
C GLY A 104 -5.10 4.09 -4.15
N ASP A 105 -4.53 2.89 -4.34
CA ASP A 105 -4.98 1.62 -3.77
C ASP A 105 -4.97 1.62 -2.23
N VAL A 106 -4.13 2.45 -1.61
CA VAL A 106 -4.04 2.61 -0.15
C VAL A 106 -4.72 3.91 0.32
N THR A 107 -4.61 4.99 -0.44
CA THR A 107 -5.10 6.32 -0.02
C THR A 107 -6.58 6.55 -0.36
N GLY A 108 -7.10 5.83 -1.35
CA GLY A 108 -8.43 6.04 -1.90
C GLY A 108 -8.55 7.26 -2.83
N SER A 109 -7.45 7.70 -3.43
CA SER A 109 -7.44 8.76 -4.45
C SER A 109 -6.99 8.24 -5.81
N PHE A 110 -7.19 9.06 -6.86
CA PHE A 110 -6.63 8.81 -8.20
C PHE A 110 -5.15 9.22 -8.33
N ASP A 111 -4.56 9.79 -7.27
CA ASP A 111 -3.20 10.30 -7.33
C ASP A 111 -2.19 9.15 -7.30
N ALA A 112 -1.21 9.22 -8.20
CA ALA A 112 -0.03 8.38 -8.12
C ALA A 112 0.89 8.87 -6.99
N ALA A 113 1.52 7.92 -6.30
CA ALA A 113 2.57 8.21 -5.33
C ALA A 113 3.75 8.97 -5.98
N ARG A 114 4.36 9.85 -5.20
CA ARG A 114 5.53 10.67 -5.59
C ARG A 114 6.60 10.59 -4.49
N PRO A 115 7.28 9.44 -4.33
CA PRO A 115 8.16 9.19 -3.19
C PRO A 115 9.32 10.19 -3.08
N ARG A 116 9.86 10.68 -4.20
CA ARG A 116 10.91 11.72 -4.16
C ARG A 116 10.42 13.06 -3.57
N VAL A 117 9.17 13.42 -3.84
CA VAL A 117 8.54 14.62 -3.26
C VAL A 117 8.23 14.38 -1.78
N ALA A 118 7.73 13.20 -1.43
CA ALA A 118 7.52 12.81 -0.04
C ALA A 118 8.83 12.86 0.77
N ALA A 119 9.93 12.35 0.21
CA ALA A 119 11.26 12.39 0.84
C ALA A 119 11.75 13.84 1.06
N GLN A 120 11.63 14.71 0.05
CA GLN A 120 12.01 16.12 0.18
C GLN A 120 11.19 16.82 1.27
N LEU A 121 9.88 16.62 1.27
CA LEU A 121 8.99 17.23 2.26
C LEU A 121 9.28 16.72 3.68
N LEU A 122 9.66 15.44 3.82
CA LEU A 122 10.06 14.89 5.12
C LEU A 122 11.38 15.49 5.62
N ASN A 123 12.34 15.74 4.72
CA ASN A 123 13.60 16.39 5.08
C ASN A 123 13.38 17.85 5.54
N GLU A 124 12.40 18.53 4.95
CA GLU A 124 12.01 19.89 5.34
C GLU A 124 11.19 19.91 6.65
N HIS A 125 10.45 18.83 6.94
CA HIS A 125 9.56 18.70 8.08
C HIS A 125 9.77 17.37 8.84
N PRO A 126 10.94 17.16 9.49
CA PRO A 126 11.25 15.92 10.20
C PRO A 126 10.30 15.68 11.40
N GLU A 127 9.68 16.72 11.94
CA GLU A 127 8.69 16.65 13.01
C GLU A 127 7.43 15.86 12.61
N LEU A 128 7.20 15.58 11.32
CA LEU A 128 6.09 14.73 10.88
C LEU A 128 6.16 13.32 11.46
N VAL A 129 7.38 12.80 11.70
CA VAL A 129 7.60 11.44 12.19
C VAL A 129 7.44 11.32 13.70
N ALA A 130 7.92 12.33 14.43
CA ALA A 130 8.22 12.23 15.86
C ALA A 130 7.01 11.86 16.76
N ASP A 131 5.78 12.17 16.35
CA ASP A 131 4.58 11.94 17.19
C ASP A 131 3.54 11.01 16.57
N ASP A 132 3.79 10.40 15.41
CA ASP A 132 2.85 9.47 14.78
C ASP A 132 3.57 8.18 14.37
N PRO A 133 3.38 7.07 15.12
CA PRO A 133 4.08 5.83 14.83
C PRO A 133 3.67 5.20 13.49
N TYR A 134 2.52 5.57 12.91
CA TYR A 134 2.15 5.14 11.55
C TYR A 134 2.88 5.94 10.47
N VAL A 135 3.18 7.21 10.72
CA VAL A 135 4.07 8.00 9.86
C VAL A 135 5.51 7.46 9.96
N ALA A 136 5.94 7.09 11.16
CA ALA A 136 7.23 6.43 11.38
C ALA A 136 7.36 5.09 10.61
N CYS A 137 6.31 4.25 10.62
CA CYS A 137 6.26 3.07 9.76
C CYS A 137 6.44 3.43 8.28
N ALA A 138 5.73 4.45 7.80
CA ALA A 138 5.80 4.89 6.41
C ALA A 138 7.18 5.46 6.03
N ALA A 139 7.85 6.13 6.97
CA ALA A 139 9.17 6.75 6.78
C ALA A 139 10.34 5.78 7.04
N GLY A 140 10.11 4.63 7.67
CA GLY A 140 11.18 3.72 8.07
C GLY A 140 11.99 4.22 9.29
N ASP A 141 11.35 4.98 10.19
CA ASP A 141 11.98 5.41 11.44
C ASP A 141 11.85 4.33 12.50
N LEU A 142 12.94 3.57 12.67
CA LEU A 142 12.97 2.41 13.56
C LEU A 142 12.85 2.80 15.04
N ASP A 143 13.37 3.95 15.45
CA ASP A 143 13.43 4.32 16.86
C ASP A 143 12.03 4.69 17.36
N VAL A 144 11.25 5.44 16.58
CA VAL A 144 9.85 5.73 16.91
C VAL A 144 9.00 4.45 16.88
N VAL A 145 9.23 3.54 15.92
CA VAL A 145 8.53 2.25 15.88
C VAL A 145 8.85 1.41 17.13
N LYS A 146 10.11 1.34 17.57
CA LYS A 146 10.52 0.65 18.80
C LYS A 146 9.84 1.23 20.05
N GLN A 147 9.79 2.56 20.13
CA GLN A 147 9.12 3.25 21.24
C GLN A 147 7.62 2.93 21.27
N ALA A 148 6.95 2.93 20.11
CA ALA A 148 5.53 2.60 20.01
C ALA A 148 5.23 1.16 20.47
N VAL A 149 6.03 0.18 20.01
CA VAL A 149 5.89 -1.22 20.43
C VAL A 149 6.17 -1.40 21.93
N THR A 150 7.15 -0.69 22.48
CA THR A 150 7.48 -0.75 23.92
C THR A 150 6.35 -0.17 24.77
N ALA A 151 5.74 0.94 24.32
CA ALA A 151 4.64 1.59 25.04
C ALA A 151 3.34 0.79 24.97
N ASP A 152 3.07 0.10 23.86
CA ASP A 152 1.87 -0.69 23.62
C ASP A 152 2.18 -1.88 22.69
N PRO A 153 2.54 -3.07 23.23
CA PRO A 153 2.86 -4.23 22.39
C PRO A 153 1.71 -4.67 21.48
N ALA A 154 0.46 -4.44 21.88
CA ALA A 154 -0.71 -4.77 21.06
C ALA A 154 -0.91 -3.81 19.87
N TRP A 155 -0.12 -2.73 19.77
CA TRP A 155 -0.14 -1.81 18.64
C TRP A 155 0.28 -2.49 17.33
N ILE A 156 1.15 -3.50 17.37
CA ILE A 156 1.68 -4.18 16.16
C ILE A 156 0.59 -4.80 15.28
N GLY A 157 -0.57 -5.15 15.86
CA GLY A 157 -1.73 -5.70 15.14
C GLY A 157 -2.88 -4.72 14.97
N ARG A 158 -2.74 -3.46 15.38
CA ARG A 158 -3.82 -2.48 15.38
C ARG A 158 -3.74 -1.58 14.17
N ALA A 159 -4.77 -1.59 13.34
CA ALA A 159 -4.90 -0.63 12.26
C ALA A 159 -5.14 0.79 12.83
N GLY A 160 -4.41 1.79 12.33
CA GLY A 160 -4.58 3.17 12.79
C GLY A 160 -3.87 4.20 11.93
N GLY A 161 -3.63 5.39 12.52
CA GLY A 161 -3.16 6.56 11.78
C GLY A 161 -4.21 7.10 10.80
N MET A 162 -3.83 8.10 10.01
CA MET A 162 -4.77 8.76 9.08
C MET A 162 -5.29 7.84 7.96
N LEU A 163 -4.54 6.78 7.64
CA LEU A 163 -4.89 5.81 6.60
C LEU A 163 -5.41 4.48 7.17
N LYS A 164 -5.62 4.36 8.50
CA LYS A 164 -6.11 3.13 9.14
C LYS A 164 -5.34 1.88 8.66
N LEU A 165 -4.01 1.94 8.72
CA LEU A 165 -3.14 0.86 8.24
C LEU A 165 -2.66 0.02 9.42
N PRO A 166 -2.64 -1.31 9.31
CA PRO A 166 -1.78 -2.15 10.15
C PRO A 166 -0.30 -1.72 9.99
N PRO A 167 0.53 -1.78 11.05
CA PRO A 167 1.92 -1.32 11.01
C PRO A 167 2.76 -1.95 9.90
N LEU A 168 2.62 -3.25 9.63
CA LEU A 168 3.39 -3.92 8.58
C LEU A 168 2.94 -3.50 7.18
N VAL A 169 1.64 -3.25 6.96
CA VAL A 169 1.12 -2.69 5.70
C VAL A 169 1.64 -1.26 5.49
N ALA A 170 1.69 -0.45 6.55
CA ALA A 170 2.25 0.91 6.48
C ALA A 170 3.73 0.89 6.04
N VAL A 171 4.54 -0.02 6.58
CA VAL A 171 5.93 -0.18 6.13
C VAL A 171 5.99 -0.64 4.66
N THR A 172 5.29 -1.72 4.35
CA THR A 172 5.45 -2.43 3.07
C THR A 172 4.87 -1.73 1.87
N HIS A 173 3.84 -0.89 2.03
CA HIS A 173 3.24 -0.16 0.91
C HIS A 173 3.82 1.25 0.71
N SER A 174 4.68 1.72 1.61
CA SER A 174 5.33 3.02 1.45
C SER A 174 6.26 2.98 0.25
N ARG A 175 6.03 3.87 -0.72
CA ARG A 175 6.88 4.01 -1.92
C ARG A 175 8.24 4.62 -1.61
N LEU A 176 8.48 5.07 -0.38
CA LEU A 176 9.80 5.48 0.08
C LEU A 176 10.80 4.31 0.03
N ALA A 177 10.34 3.04 0.09
CA ALA A 177 11.22 1.88 -0.09
C ALA A 177 11.94 1.86 -1.46
N GLN A 178 11.43 2.59 -2.46
CA GLN A 178 12.07 2.73 -3.77
C GLN A 178 13.25 3.72 -3.76
N ILE A 179 13.49 4.42 -2.64
CA ILE A 179 14.59 5.34 -2.44
C ILE A 179 15.63 4.68 -1.53
N PRO A 180 16.89 4.51 -1.96
CA PRO A 180 17.91 3.80 -1.19
C PRO A 180 18.11 4.31 0.25
N ALA A 181 17.98 5.62 0.46
CA ALA A 181 18.11 6.24 1.78
C ALA A 181 17.04 5.78 2.80
N PHE A 182 15.86 5.37 2.33
CA PHE A 182 14.73 4.94 3.16
C PHE A 182 14.57 3.41 3.20
N ALA A 183 15.02 2.71 2.16
CA ALA A 183 14.86 1.27 2.01
C ALA A 183 15.42 0.49 3.22
N ALA A 184 16.60 0.87 3.73
CA ALA A 184 17.20 0.21 4.88
C ALA A 184 16.37 0.36 6.16
N GLY A 185 15.86 1.57 6.43
CA GLY A 185 14.99 1.86 7.57
C GLY A 185 13.68 1.08 7.51
N LEU A 186 13.03 1.08 6.35
CA LEU A 186 11.77 0.34 6.14
C LEU A 186 11.95 -1.17 6.33
N ARG A 187 13.03 -1.75 5.79
CA ARG A 187 13.35 -3.18 6.01
C ARG A 187 13.63 -3.48 7.49
N ALA A 188 14.30 -2.57 8.19
CA ALA A 188 14.56 -2.72 9.63
C ALA A 188 13.27 -2.63 10.46
N CYS A 189 12.37 -1.71 10.12
CA CYS A 189 11.04 -1.63 10.74
C CYS A 189 10.22 -2.90 10.49
N ALA A 190 10.18 -3.41 9.26
CA ALA A 190 9.48 -4.65 8.94
C ALA A 190 10.01 -5.83 9.77
N ARG A 191 11.34 -6.00 9.81
CA ARG A 191 11.97 -7.06 10.61
C ARG A 191 11.65 -6.93 12.09
N TYR A 192 11.78 -5.74 12.66
CA TYR A 192 11.48 -5.50 14.07
C TYR A 192 10.01 -5.78 14.42
N LEU A 193 9.07 -5.38 13.56
CA LEU A 193 7.64 -5.65 13.75
C LEU A 193 7.36 -7.16 13.73
N LEU A 194 7.97 -7.90 12.80
CA LEU A 194 7.83 -9.36 12.70
C LEU A 194 8.47 -10.07 13.90
N ASP A 195 9.66 -9.66 14.33
CA ASP A 195 10.35 -10.17 15.53
C ASP A 195 9.51 -9.91 16.80
N ALA A 196 8.75 -8.82 16.82
CA ALA A 196 7.81 -8.49 17.89
C ALA A 196 6.47 -9.27 17.81
N GLY A 197 6.28 -10.12 16.79
CA GLY A 197 5.10 -10.97 16.63
C GLY A 197 3.98 -10.37 15.76
N ALA A 198 4.28 -9.39 14.91
CA ALA A 198 3.31 -8.93 13.91
C ALA A 198 2.96 -10.06 12.95
N ASP A 199 1.68 -10.25 12.67
CA ASP A 199 1.21 -11.20 11.65
C ASP A 199 1.80 -10.83 10.28
N PRO A 200 2.58 -11.70 9.61
CA PRO A 200 3.14 -11.42 8.29
C PRO A 200 2.07 -11.27 7.20
N ASN A 201 0.83 -11.73 7.46
CA ASN A 201 -0.31 -11.69 6.54
C ASN A 201 -1.23 -10.48 6.78
N GLN A 202 -0.76 -9.46 7.49
CA GLN A 202 -1.49 -8.18 7.60
C GLN A 202 -1.89 -7.66 6.22
N ARG A 203 -3.12 -7.18 6.12
CA ARG A 203 -3.72 -6.72 4.86
C ARG A 203 -4.72 -5.59 5.07
N ILE A 204 -5.08 -4.93 3.98
CA ILE A 204 -6.20 -3.99 3.89
C ILE A 204 -7.05 -4.33 2.66
N GLY A 205 -8.34 -3.99 2.62
CA GLY A 205 -9.08 -3.98 1.35
C GLY A 205 -8.57 -2.89 0.41
N ASN A 206 -8.64 -3.14 -0.90
CA ASN A 206 -8.28 -2.17 -1.94
C ASN A 206 -9.18 -0.93 -1.85
N ARG A 207 -8.58 0.25 -1.93
CA ARG A 207 -9.30 1.53 -1.81
C ARG A 207 -9.35 2.31 -3.11
N PHE A 208 -8.78 1.78 -4.20
CA PHE A 208 -8.80 2.46 -5.48
C PHE A 208 -10.24 2.73 -5.94
N PRO A 209 -10.57 3.94 -6.41
CA PRO A 209 -11.94 4.28 -6.80
C PRO A 209 -12.56 3.25 -7.78
N PRO A 210 -13.83 2.85 -7.60
CA PRO A 210 -14.85 3.50 -6.77
C PRO A 210 -14.82 3.15 -5.27
N ALA A 211 -13.91 2.29 -4.81
CA ALA A 211 -13.69 2.06 -3.37
C ALA A 211 -13.07 3.31 -2.70
N SER A 212 -12.97 3.30 -1.38
CA SER A 212 -12.40 4.42 -0.63
C SER A 212 -11.88 3.99 0.75
N LEU A 213 -11.19 4.89 1.46
CA LEU A 213 -10.81 4.68 2.85
C LEU A 213 -12.00 4.41 3.79
N ALA A 214 -13.19 4.91 3.46
CA ALA A 214 -14.40 4.70 4.24
C ALA A 214 -15.14 3.40 3.88
N ALA A 215 -14.99 2.94 2.64
CA ALA A 215 -15.60 1.74 2.09
C ALA A 215 -14.59 1.03 1.17
N PRO A 216 -13.61 0.31 1.75
CA PRO A 216 -12.66 -0.47 0.96
C PRO A 216 -13.34 -1.68 0.31
N ASP A 217 -12.79 -2.15 -0.80
CA ASP A 217 -13.15 -3.40 -1.43
C ASP A 217 -12.37 -4.55 -0.76
N GLU A 218 -13.05 -5.27 0.14
CA GLU A 218 -12.48 -6.40 0.86
C GLU A 218 -12.34 -7.66 0.00
N SER A 219 -12.91 -7.69 -1.21
CA SER A 219 -12.74 -8.81 -2.16
C SER A 219 -11.37 -8.79 -2.86
N GLN A 220 -10.67 -7.67 -2.80
CA GLN A 220 -9.32 -7.47 -3.33
C GLN A 220 -8.37 -7.05 -2.21
N PRO A 221 -7.96 -7.99 -1.33
CA PRO A 221 -7.08 -7.66 -0.23
C PRO A 221 -5.66 -7.33 -0.72
N LEU A 222 -5.09 -6.26 -0.18
CA LEU A 222 -3.71 -5.85 -0.38
C LEU A 222 -2.89 -6.27 0.84
N SER A 223 -2.13 -7.36 0.70
CA SER A 223 -1.30 -7.93 1.77
C SER A 223 0.02 -7.16 1.96
N ALA A 224 0.64 -7.30 3.13
CA ALA A 224 2.00 -6.81 3.36
C ALA A 224 3.01 -7.37 2.34
N LEU A 225 2.85 -8.63 1.92
CA LEU A 225 3.70 -9.28 0.91
C LEU A 225 3.54 -8.61 -0.46
N TYR A 226 2.30 -8.28 -0.86
CA TYR A 226 2.03 -7.55 -2.09
C TYR A 226 2.70 -6.16 -2.09
N GLY A 227 2.65 -5.46 -0.94
CA GLY A 227 3.39 -4.21 -0.72
C GLY A 227 4.89 -4.33 -1.02
N ALA A 228 5.51 -5.42 -0.59
CA ALA A 228 6.94 -5.66 -0.82
C ALA A 228 7.25 -6.12 -2.26
N ALA A 229 6.54 -7.14 -2.74
CA ALA A 229 6.86 -7.83 -3.99
C ALA A 229 6.31 -7.14 -5.23
N GLY A 230 5.04 -6.72 -5.20
CA GLY A 230 4.34 -6.13 -6.35
C GLY A 230 4.47 -4.61 -6.42
N VAL A 231 4.25 -3.95 -5.29
CA VAL A 231 4.30 -2.50 -5.16
C VAL A 231 5.77 -2.03 -5.20
N ASN A 232 6.57 -2.37 -4.20
CA ASN A 232 7.92 -1.85 -4.07
C ASN A 232 8.99 -2.60 -4.86
N ARG A 233 8.68 -3.83 -5.28
CA ARG A 233 9.59 -4.68 -6.05
C ARG A 233 10.92 -4.87 -5.32
N ASP A 234 10.85 -5.04 -4.00
CA ASP A 234 12.00 -5.14 -3.11
C ASP A 234 12.25 -6.61 -2.71
N PRO A 235 13.27 -7.28 -3.26
CA PRO A 235 13.54 -8.69 -2.95
C PRO A 235 13.92 -8.91 -1.48
N VAL A 236 14.61 -7.95 -0.85
CA VAL A 236 15.04 -8.10 0.55
C VAL A 236 13.84 -8.01 1.49
N LEU A 237 12.95 -7.06 1.24
CA LEU A 237 11.72 -6.93 2.02
C LEU A 237 10.77 -8.12 1.79
N THR A 238 10.72 -8.61 0.55
CA THR A 238 9.97 -9.83 0.19
C THR A 238 10.51 -11.05 0.96
N ASP A 239 11.83 -11.19 1.07
CA ASP A 239 12.47 -12.30 1.80
C ASP A 239 12.14 -12.28 3.28
N ILE A 240 12.16 -11.08 3.88
CA ILE A 240 11.84 -10.85 5.28
C ILE A 240 10.43 -11.37 5.59
N LEU A 241 9.45 -11.02 4.75
CA LEU A 241 8.06 -11.42 4.93
C LEU A 241 7.86 -12.92 4.71
N LEU A 242 8.40 -13.48 3.63
CA LEU A 242 8.29 -14.91 3.33
C LEU A 242 8.98 -15.77 4.41
N SER A 243 10.13 -15.34 4.91
CA SER A 243 10.86 -16.03 5.98
C SER A 243 10.11 -15.98 7.32
N ALA A 244 9.26 -14.96 7.51
CA ALA A 244 8.38 -14.85 8.68
C ALA A 244 7.05 -15.61 8.51
N GLY A 245 6.79 -16.24 7.36
CA GLY A 245 5.58 -17.03 7.10
C GLY A 245 4.45 -16.27 6.41
N ALA A 246 4.76 -15.22 5.66
CA ALA A 246 3.79 -14.62 4.74
C ALA A 246 3.33 -15.65 3.70
N ASP A 247 2.03 -15.71 3.46
CA ASP A 247 1.40 -16.58 2.46
C ASP A 247 1.71 -16.07 1.05
N PRO A 248 2.44 -16.84 0.21
CA PRO A 248 2.73 -16.45 -1.16
C PRO A 248 1.48 -16.44 -2.06
N ASP A 249 0.37 -17.05 -1.63
CA ASP A 249 -0.90 -17.16 -2.36
C ASP A 249 -1.93 -16.09 -1.93
N ASP A 250 -1.45 -14.87 -1.63
CA ASP A 250 -2.26 -13.74 -1.22
C ASP A 250 -3.17 -13.13 -2.31
N GLY A 251 -3.12 -13.67 -3.52
CA GLY A 251 -3.92 -13.26 -4.68
C GLY A 251 -3.30 -12.17 -5.56
N GLU A 252 -2.33 -11.41 -5.07
CA GLU A 252 -1.82 -10.20 -5.73
C GLU A 252 -0.32 -10.26 -6.00
N SER A 253 0.46 -10.84 -5.09
CA SER A 253 1.92 -10.81 -5.10
C SER A 253 2.53 -11.43 -6.34
N LEU A 254 2.15 -12.66 -6.70
CA LEU A 254 2.75 -13.35 -7.84
C LEU A 254 2.49 -12.60 -9.14
N TYR A 255 1.22 -12.25 -9.41
CA TYR A 255 0.79 -11.53 -10.62
C TYR A 255 1.52 -10.19 -10.78
N HIS A 256 1.63 -9.41 -9.71
CA HIS A 256 2.28 -8.10 -9.75
C HIS A 256 3.81 -8.14 -9.68
N SER A 257 4.40 -9.26 -9.26
CA SER A 257 5.86 -9.42 -9.22
C SER A 257 6.51 -9.67 -10.58
N LEU A 258 5.76 -10.05 -11.63
CA LEU A 258 6.33 -10.60 -12.88
C LEU A 258 7.33 -9.69 -13.60
N GLU A 259 7.24 -8.36 -13.40
CA GLU A 259 8.22 -7.39 -13.91
C GLU A 259 9.51 -7.30 -13.07
N ASN A 260 9.59 -8.07 -11.99
CA ASN A 260 10.74 -8.21 -11.11
C ASN A 260 11.06 -9.72 -10.93
N PRO A 261 11.95 -10.27 -11.78
CA PRO A 261 12.35 -11.68 -11.72
C PRO A 261 12.89 -12.15 -10.36
N ALA A 262 13.48 -11.26 -9.56
CA ALA A 262 14.00 -11.61 -8.24
C ALA A 262 12.86 -11.90 -7.26
N CYS A 263 11.87 -11.00 -7.16
CA CYS A 263 10.69 -11.23 -6.32
C CYS A 263 9.88 -12.43 -6.83
N THR A 264 9.66 -12.56 -8.14
CA THR A 264 8.95 -13.72 -8.71
C THR A 264 9.63 -15.03 -8.34
N ARG A 265 10.95 -15.13 -8.48
CA ARG A 265 11.68 -16.36 -8.11
C ARG A 265 11.51 -16.70 -6.64
N MET A 266 11.49 -15.70 -5.76
CA MET A 266 11.34 -15.92 -4.33
C MET A 266 9.94 -16.42 -3.97
N LEU A 267 8.90 -15.84 -4.56
CA LEU A 267 7.52 -16.30 -4.39
C LEU A 267 7.38 -17.75 -4.85
N LEU A 268 7.87 -18.07 -6.05
CA LEU A 268 7.83 -19.43 -6.60
C LEU A 268 8.64 -20.43 -5.77
N ALA A 269 9.82 -20.04 -5.28
CA ALA A 269 10.63 -20.89 -4.40
C ALA A 269 9.95 -21.19 -3.04
N ARG A 270 8.98 -20.37 -2.64
CA ARG A 270 8.14 -20.57 -1.45
C ARG A 270 6.80 -21.25 -1.76
N GLY A 271 6.62 -21.73 -2.98
CA GLY A 271 5.46 -22.52 -3.38
C GLY A 271 4.25 -21.70 -3.82
N ALA A 272 4.44 -20.44 -4.25
CA ALA A 272 3.36 -19.66 -4.86
C ALA A 272 2.67 -20.45 -5.98
N ARG A 273 1.36 -20.62 -5.88
CA ARG A 273 0.52 -21.25 -6.88
C ARG A 273 0.49 -20.39 -8.14
N ILE A 274 0.80 -21.01 -9.27
CA ILE A 274 0.79 -20.35 -10.58
C ILE A 274 -0.60 -20.45 -11.22
N ASP A 275 -1.15 -21.66 -11.25
CA ASP A 275 -2.38 -21.93 -11.98
C ASP A 275 -3.58 -21.18 -11.38
N GLY A 276 -4.41 -20.59 -12.24
CA GLY A 276 -5.60 -19.84 -11.85
C GLY A 276 -5.33 -18.42 -11.35
N THR A 277 -4.08 -17.95 -11.33
CA THR A 277 -3.71 -16.58 -10.93
C THR A 277 -3.62 -15.59 -12.10
N ASN A 278 -3.82 -16.06 -13.33
CA ASN A 278 -3.50 -15.33 -14.57
C ASN A 278 -2.03 -14.95 -14.75
N ALA A 279 -1.10 -15.41 -13.90
CA ALA A 279 0.32 -15.04 -13.98
C ALA A 279 0.96 -15.47 -15.32
N LEU A 280 0.74 -16.71 -15.78
CA LEU A 280 1.26 -17.20 -17.06
C LEU A 280 0.76 -16.34 -18.22
N ARG A 281 -0.54 -16.01 -18.19
CA ARG A 281 -1.19 -15.19 -19.21
C ARG A 281 -0.66 -13.76 -19.21
N ARG A 282 -0.41 -13.17 -18.03
CA ARG A 282 0.19 -11.84 -17.89
C ARG A 282 1.64 -11.81 -18.36
N ALA A 283 2.39 -12.90 -18.17
CA ALA A 283 3.74 -13.03 -18.70
C ALA A 283 3.77 -12.98 -20.23
N LEU A 284 2.74 -13.48 -20.92
CA LEU A 284 2.62 -13.37 -22.39
C LEU A 284 2.35 -11.94 -22.88
N ASP A 285 1.81 -11.07 -22.04
CA ASP A 285 1.63 -9.65 -22.39
C ASP A 285 2.98 -8.89 -22.32
N MET A 286 3.99 -9.46 -21.64
CA MET A 286 5.31 -8.85 -21.46
C MET A 286 6.20 -9.05 -22.70
N PRO A 287 6.96 -8.03 -23.13
CA PRO A 287 7.86 -8.16 -24.28
C PRO A 287 8.99 -9.17 -24.07
N ASP A 288 9.43 -9.34 -22.82
CA ASP A 288 10.54 -10.21 -22.42
C ASP A 288 10.02 -11.55 -21.86
N ALA A 289 10.65 -12.65 -22.28
CA ALA A 289 10.21 -14.01 -21.96
C ALA A 289 10.62 -14.48 -20.55
N THR A 290 11.45 -13.72 -19.82
CA THR A 290 12.03 -14.17 -18.54
C THR A 290 10.97 -14.54 -17.51
N ALA A 291 9.89 -13.77 -17.40
CA ALA A 291 8.80 -14.08 -16.49
C ALA A 291 8.10 -15.39 -16.86
N LEU A 292 7.82 -15.59 -18.16
CA LEU A 292 7.21 -16.82 -18.68
C LEU A 292 8.10 -18.04 -18.40
N GLU A 293 9.39 -17.94 -18.72
CA GLU A 293 10.36 -19.01 -18.48
C GLU A 293 10.47 -19.37 -17.01
N LEU A 294 10.45 -18.38 -16.11
CA LEU A 294 10.48 -18.63 -14.67
C LEU A 294 9.23 -19.38 -14.19
N LEU A 295 8.05 -18.99 -14.65
CA LEU A 295 6.80 -19.66 -14.30
C LEU A 295 6.81 -21.11 -14.79
N LEU A 296 7.16 -21.34 -16.06
CA LEU A 296 7.24 -22.68 -16.66
C LEU A 296 8.26 -23.57 -15.94
N ALA A 297 9.42 -23.01 -15.59
CA ALA A 297 10.46 -23.73 -14.83
C ALA A 297 10.01 -24.14 -13.41
N HIS A 298 8.97 -23.51 -12.86
CA HIS A 298 8.35 -23.87 -11.57
C HIS A 298 7.03 -24.63 -11.74
N GLY A 299 6.79 -25.22 -12.92
CA GLY A 299 5.68 -26.15 -13.14
C GLY A 299 4.37 -25.50 -13.56
N ALA A 300 4.37 -24.26 -14.06
CA ALA A 300 3.17 -23.69 -14.67
C ALA A 300 2.70 -24.56 -15.84
N ASP A 301 1.38 -24.80 -15.93
CA ASP A 301 0.81 -25.54 -17.05
C ASP A 301 0.97 -24.75 -18.38
N PRO A 302 1.79 -25.23 -19.33
CA PRO A 302 1.99 -24.52 -20.60
C PRO A 302 0.73 -24.49 -21.48
N ASP A 303 -0.27 -25.32 -21.17
CA ASP A 303 -1.57 -25.40 -21.82
C ASP A 303 -2.71 -24.88 -20.92
N GLU A 304 -2.39 -24.08 -19.88
CA GLU A 304 -3.37 -23.55 -18.93
C GLU A 304 -4.60 -22.96 -19.66
N PRO A 305 -5.82 -23.44 -19.35
CA PRO A 305 -7.01 -23.01 -20.05
C PRO A 305 -7.27 -21.52 -19.80
N ALA A 306 -7.79 -20.83 -20.82
CA ALA A 306 -8.22 -19.46 -20.63
C ALA A 306 -9.40 -19.40 -19.64
N GLY A 307 -9.23 -18.68 -18.53
CA GLY A 307 -10.34 -18.32 -17.64
C GLY A 307 -11.39 -17.46 -18.35
N GLU A 308 -12.54 -17.27 -17.70
CA GLU A 308 -13.61 -16.41 -18.20
C GLU A 308 -13.14 -14.97 -18.43
N GLY A 309 -13.70 -14.30 -19.45
CA GLY A 309 -13.38 -12.90 -19.80
C GLY A 309 -12.70 -12.70 -21.17
N PRO A 310 -12.18 -11.49 -21.45
CA PRO A 310 -11.64 -11.10 -22.76
C PRO A 310 -10.46 -11.97 -23.23
N THR A 311 -9.80 -12.62 -22.28
CA THR A 311 -8.69 -13.53 -22.47
C THR A 311 -9.09 -14.86 -23.12
N LYS A 312 -10.37 -15.23 -23.11
CA LYS A 312 -10.91 -16.48 -23.69
C LYS A 312 -10.64 -16.63 -25.19
N VAL A 313 -10.50 -15.53 -25.92
CA VAL A 313 -10.49 -15.47 -27.39
C VAL A 313 -9.41 -16.35 -28.04
N TRP A 314 -8.23 -16.49 -27.43
CA TRP A 314 -7.11 -17.24 -28.03
C TRP A 314 -6.93 -18.66 -27.48
N GLY A 315 -7.72 -19.06 -26.47
CA GLY A 315 -7.59 -20.38 -25.84
C GLY A 315 -6.20 -20.59 -25.24
N ALA A 316 -5.46 -21.55 -25.80
CA ALA A 316 -4.15 -22.02 -25.33
C ALA A 316 -3.08 -20.91 -25.28
N PRO A 317 -2.17 -20.92 -24.29
CA PRO A 317 -1.05 -19.97 -24.18
C PRO A 317 -0.21 -19.85 -25.46
N LEU A 318 0.03 -20.95 -26.17
CA LEU A 318 0.78 -20.96 -27.42
C LEU A 318 0.11 -20.15 -28.53
N LEU A 319 -1.21 -20.28 -28.72
CA LEU A 319 -1.94 -19.49 -29.72
C LEU A 319 -1.95 -18.01 -29.35
N ARG A 320 -2.08 -17.69 -28.06
CA ARG A 320 -1.98 -16.31 -27.57
C ARG A 320 -0.60 -15.72 -27.83
N ALA A 321 0.48 -16.46 -27.59
CA ALA A 321 1.84 -15.99 -27.86
C ALA A 321 2.04 -15.60 -29.33
N ILE A 322 1.52 -16.42 -30.25
CA ILE A 322 1.59 -16.17 -31.70
C ILE A 322 0.71 -14.96 -32.08
N ALA A 323 -0.52 -14.89 -31.56
CA ALA A 323 -1.44 -13.79 -31.82
C ALA A 323 -0.91 -12.43 -31.32
N LEU A 324 -0.24 -12.44 -30.16
CA LEU A 324 0.45 -11.27 -29.61
C LEU A 324 1.82 -11.02 -30.26
N ARG A 325 2.20 -11.82 -31.27
CA ARG A 325 3.46 -11.74 -32.01
C ARG A 325 4.69 -11.74 -31.09
N ARG A 326 4.66 -12.58 -30.06
CA ARG A 326 5.78 -12.75 -29.12
C ARG A 326 6.99 -13.36 -29.82
N SER A 327 8.16 -13.15 -29.23
CA SER A 327 9.43 -13.63 -29.79
C SER A 327 9.50 -15.16 -29.85
N ALA A 328 10.36 -15.69 -30.73
CA ALA A 328 10.66 -17.12 -30.81
C ALA A 328 11.06 -17.72 -29.45
N ARG A 329 11.67 -16.92 -28.57
CA ARG A 329 12.00 -17.31 -27.19
C ARG A 329 10.77 -17.68 -26.35
N HIS A 330 9.66 -16.95 -26.47
CA HIS A 330 8.42 -17.30 -25.76
C HIS A 330 7.86 -18.64 -26.24
N VAL A 331 7.84 -18.83 -27.56
CA VAL A 331 7.33 -20.06 -28.18
C VAL A 331 8.23 -21.25 -27.82
N ALA A 332 9.54 -21.08 -27.89
CA ALA A 332 10.51 -22.09 -27.49
C ALA A 332 10.33 -22.48 -26.01
N ALA A 333 10.11 -21.51 -25.12
CA ALA A 333 9.87 -21.78 -23.70
C ALA A 333 8.60 -22.62 -23.48
N LEU A 334 7.48 -22.26 -24.12
CA LEU A 334 6.23 -23.02 -24.05
C LEU A 334 6.40 -24.45 -24.57
N LEU A 335 7.02 -24.62 -25.74
CA LEU A 335 7.25 -25.94 -26.33
C LEU A 335 8.19 -26.80 -25.47
N ALA A 336 9.25 -26.21 -24.91
CA ALA A 336 10.17 -26.90 -24.01
C ALA A 336 9.50 -27.35 -22.70
N ALA A 337 8.50 -26.60 -22.24
CA ALA A 337 7.69 -26.94 -21.08
C ALA A 337 6.59 -27.98 -21.40
N GLY A 338 6.40 -28.36 -22.67
CA GLY A 338 5.45 -29.39 -23.08
C GLY A 338 4.13 -28.87 -23.65
N ALA A 339 4.04 -27.58 -24.02
CA ALA A 339 2.85 -27.04 -24.70
C ALA A 339 2.50 -27.89 -25.92
N ASN A 340 1.22 -28.22 -26.10
CA ASN A 340 0.76 -28.94 -27.27
C ASN A 340 0.96 -28.09 -28.55
N PRO A 341 1.85 -28.48 -29.48
CA PRO A 341 2.16 -27.64 -30.64
C PRO A 341 1.03 -27.69 -31.68
N ARG A 342 0.07 -28.63 -31.56
CA ARG A 342 -1.04 -28.85 -32.50
C ARG A 342 -2.36 -28.19 -32.06
N VAL A 343 -2.30 -27.25 -31.12
CA VAL A 343 -3.46 -26.45 -30.72
C VAL A 343 -4.06 -25.70 -31.91
N ARG A 344 -5.39 -25.54 -31.88
CA ARG A 344 -6.16 -24.86 -32.92
C ARG A 344 -7.01 -23.75 -32.32
N THR A 345 -7.18 -22.66 -33.06
CA THR A 345 -8.16 -21.62 -32.72
C THR A 345 -9.58 -22.16 -32.83
N ALA A 346 -10.58 -21.41 -32.35
CA ALA A 346 -11.99 -21.76 -32.52
C ALA A 346 -12.40 -21.90 -34.01
N ALA A 347 -11.69 -21.24 -34.92
CA ALA A 347 -11.90 -21.34 -36.37
C ALA A 347 -11.14 -22.52 -37.01
N GLY A 348 -10.50 -23.39 -36.21
CA GLY A 348 -9.75 -24.55 -36.70
C GLY A 348 -8.36 -24.23 -37.25
N VAL A 349 -7.88 -22.99 -37.15
CA VAL A 349 -6.53 -22.59 -37.59
C VAL A 349 -5.49 -23.14 -36.61
N GLY A 350 -4.55 -23.95 -37.10
CA GLY A 350 -3.46 -24.49 -36.27
C GLY A 350 -2.38 -23.46 -35.95
N ALA A 351 -1.60 -23.71 -34.90
CA ALA A 351 -0.51 -22.83 -34.49
C ALA A 351 0.50 -22.55 -35.63
N TYR A 352 0.88 -23.57 -36.41
CA TYR A 352 1.82 -23.42 -37.53
C TYR A 352 1.25 -22.50 -38.62
N ARG A 353 0.01 -22.74 -39.07
CA ARG A 353 -0.66 -21.86 -40.04
C ARG A 353 -0.77 -20.43 -39.53
N LEU A 354 -1.13 -20.25 -38.26
CA LEU A 354 -1.21 -18.92 -37.64
C LEU A 354 0.15 -18.20 -37.63
N ALA A 355 1.24 -18.90 -37.30
CA ALA A 355 2.59 -18.33 -37.34
C ALA A 355 2.99 -17.89 -38.76
N MET A 356 2.63 -18.70 -39.77
CA MET A 356 2.89 -18.39 -41.17
C MET A 356 2.08 -17.18 -41.66
N GLN A 357 0.78 -17.13 -41.36
CA GLN A 357 -0.11 -16.01 -41.71
C GLN A 357 0.30 -14.69 -41.01
N THR A 358 0.89 -14.78 -39.82
CA THR A 358 1.39 -13.62 -39.07
C THR A 358 2.83 -13.23 -39.43
N GLY A 359 3.50 -13.99 -40.32
CA GLY A 359 4.86 -13.70 -40.79
C GLY A 359 5.97 -14.04 -39.78
N LEU A 360 5.70 -14.86 -38.77
CA LEU A 360 6.64 -15.23 -37.71
C LEU A 360 7.43 -16.49 -38.12
N LEU A 361 8.40 -16.33 -39.02
CA LEU A 361 9.12 -17.46 -39.63
C LEU A 361 9.89 -18.32 -38.62
N GLU A 362 10.63 -17.70 -37.69
CA GLU A 362 11.36 -18.44 -36.65
C GLU A 362 10.40 -19.25 -35.77
N VAL A 363 9.21 -18.72 -35.49
CA VAL A 363 8.16 -19.42 -34.75
C VAL A 363 7.60 -20.60 -35.55
N ALA A 364 7.38 -20.42 -36.86
CA ALA A 364 6.94 -21.50 -37.74
C ALA A 364 7.99 -22.63 -37.81
N ASP A 365 9.28 -22.30 -37.83
CA ASP A 365 10.36 -23.29 -37.81
C ASP A 365 10.40 -24.07 -36.49
N LEU A 366 10.19 -23.40 -35.34
CA LEU A 366 10.05 -24.08 -34.04
C LEU A 366 8.84 -25.04 -34.01
N LEU A 367 7.69 -24.61 -34.55
CA LEU A 367 6.49 -25.44 -34.62
C LEU A 367 6.67 -26.63 -35.59
N ARG A 368 7.40 -26.44 -36.69
CA ARG A 368 7.78 -27.53 -37.60
C ARG A 368 8.66 -28.55 -36.89
N ALA A 369 9.69 -28.09 -36.17
CA ALA A 369 10.57 -28.96 -35.39
C ALA A 369 9.81 -29.73 -34.30
N ALA A 370 8.75 -29.13 -33.74
CA ALA A 370 7.84 -29.77 -32.79
C ALA A 370 6.77 -30.70 -33.45
N GLY A 371 6.84 -30.93 -34.77
CA GLY A 371 5.94 -31.85 -35.48
C GLY A 371 4.50 -31.33 -35.65
N ALA A 372 4.31 -30.00 -35.65
CA ALA A 372 3.03 -29.34 -35.87
C ALA A 372 2.89 -28.67 -37.24
N GLU A 373 3.82 -28.92 -38.16
CA GLU A 373 3.65 -28.49 -39.55
C GLU A 373 2.37 -29.08 -40.15
N GLU A 374 1.58 -28.22 -40.79
CA GLU A 374 0.37 -28.58 -41.53
C GLU A 374 0.42 -28.01 -42.95
N PRO A 375 -0.21 -28.67 -43.93
CA PRO A 375 -0.29 -28.14 -45.28
C PRO A 375 -1.08 -26.82 -45.29
N LEU A 376 -0.57 -25.86 -46.05
CA LEU A 376 -1.22 -24.58 -46.33
C LEU A 376 -1.90 -24.63 -47.69
N ASP A 377 -3.15 -24.21 -47.77
CA ASP A 377 -3.83 -24.04 -49.06
C ASP A 377 -3.27 -22.83 -49.84
N PRO A 378 -3.65 -22.63 -51.11
CA PRO A 378 -3.12 -21.51 -51.90
C PRO A 378 -3.42 -20.12 -51.30
N GLU A 379 -4.54 -19.96 -50.60
CA GLU A 379 -4.91 -18.69 -49.95
C GLU A 379 -4.01 -18.42 -48.75
N ASP A 380 -3.81 -19.43 -47.89
CA ASP A 380 -2.86 -19.37 -46.77
C ASP A 380 -1.42 -19.12 -47.23
N GLN A 381 -0.99 -19.76 -48.32
CA GLN A 381 0.34 -19.54 -48.91
C GLN A 381 0.49 -18.09 -49.38
N PHE A 382 -0.55 -17.53 -50.01
CA PHE A 382 -0.58 -16.13 -50.44
C PHE A 382 -0.53 -15.17 -49.24
N VAL A 383 -1.34 -15.39 -48.20
CA VAL A 383 -1.34 -14.59 -46.97
C VAL A 383 0.03 -14.64 -46.29
N ALA A 384 0.63 -15.83 -46.17
CA ALA A 384 1.97 -16.00 -45.60
C ALA A 384 3.05 -15.28 -46.43
N ALA A 385 2.94 -15.29 -47.77
CA ALA A 385 3.85 -14.55 -48.63
C ALA A 385 3.72 -13.03 -48.44
N CYS A 386 2.51 -12.50 -48.34
CA CYS A 386 2.24 -11.09 -48.06
C CYS A 386 2.76 -10.67 -46.68
N ALA A 387 2.55 -11.49 -45.65
CA ALA A 387 3.01 -11.22 -44.29
C ALA A 387 4.55 -11.11 -44.19
N ARG A 388 5.29 -11.87 -45.02
CA ARG A 388 6.76 -11.77 -45.14
C ARG A 388 7.21 -10.48 -45.83
N GLY A 389 6.44 -9.96 -46.80
CA GLY A 389 6.79 -8.79 -47.60
C GLY A 389 6.59 -7.43 -46.91
N GLY A 390 5.71 -7.36 -45.89
CA GLY A 390 5.35 -6.10 -45.22
C GLY A 390 6.41 -5.49 -44.27
N GLY A 391 7.54 -6.16 -44.04
CA GLY A 391 8.61 -5.71 -43.13
C GLY A 391 9.62 -4.72 -43.74
N ARG A 392 9.57 -4.45 -45.05
CA ARG A 392 10.38 -3.40 -45.70
C ARG A 392 9.46 -2.26 -46.11
N GLY A 393 9.61 -1.12 -45.44
CA GLY A 393 8.79 0.07 -45.63
C GLY A 393 8.59 0.42 -47.10
N SER A 394 7.33 0.41 -47.54
CA SER A 394 6.88 0.97 -48.80
C SER A 394 6.95 2.50 -48.74
N ARG A 395 8.17 3.08 -48.84
CA ARG A 395 8.33 4.43 -49.38
C ARG A 395 8.20 4.34 -50.90
N ILE A 396 6.96 4.35 -51.37
CA ILE A 396 6.69 4.63 -52.78
C ILE A 396 7.02 6.12 -52.98
N ARG A 397 8.17 6.40 -53.60
CA ARG A 397 8.44 7.70 -54.22
C ARG A 397 7.39 7.89 -55.31
N ARG A 398 6.50 8.87 -55.14
CA ARG A 398 5.74 9.44 -56.25
C ARG A 398 6.68 10.41 -56.97
N SER A 399 7.01 10.07 -58.21
CA SER A 399 7.52 11.02 -59.22
C SER A 399 6.40 11.95 -59.65
#